data_AF-A0A673HXM1-F1
#
_entry.id   AF-A0A673HXM1-F1
#
_cell.length_a   1.000
_cell.length_b   1.000
_cell.length_c   1.000
_cell.angle_alpha   90.00
_cell.angle_beta   90.00
_cell.angle_gamma   90.00
#
_symmetry.space_group_name_H-M   'P 1'
#
loop_
_entity.id
_entity.type
_entity.pdbx_description
1 polymer ?
#
loop_
_entity_poly.entity_id
_entity_poly.type
_entity_poly.pdbx_seq_one_letter_code
_entity_poly.pdbx_strand_id
1 'polypeptide(L)'
;MLKSAVLFSQRRLRFHIFAEDDLHAGFRQALESWPQRFRSKFNYSVYPISFPSDSAREWKRLFKPCASQRLFLPLILKQVDSVLYVDTDVLFLRPVEDVWSFLSRFNSSQVAAMAPEHEEPHIGWYNRFARHPYYGKTGVNSGVMLMNMTRIRDKHFKNDLTAVDLKWADLLMPLLHKYKLNITWGDQDLLNIIFHHNPESLLLIECHWNYRPDHCIYGSNCISAEQNGVYILHGNRGVYHDDKQPAFRAVYDAIKQFPLDEDPVRGLLLPLEEKLKSDHTYCGRSRLVFTKRLRQSVTELQKDHDRSRRAEV
;
A
#
# COMPACT_ATOMS: atom_id res chain seq x y z
N MET A 1 8.02 -3.98 -4.26
CA MET A 1 7.61 -2.65 -3.78
C MET A 1 8.60 -1.54 -4.13
N LEU A 2 9.77 -1.39 -3.48
CA LEU A 2 10.66 -0.22 -3.67
C LEU A 2 11.09 0.01 -5.13
N LYS A 3 11.41 -1.07 -5.86
CA LYS A 3 11.85 -0.99 -7.26
C LYS A 3 10.79 -0.35 -8.15
N SER A 4 9.51 -0.74 -8.05
CA SER A 4 8.45 -0.12 -8.84
C SER A 4 8.18 1.32 -8.44
N ALA A 5 8.27 1.66 -7.15
CA ALA A 5 8.18 3.04 -6.70
C ALA A 5 9.25 3.92 -7.39
N VAL A 6 10.51 3.51 -7.35
CA VAL A 6 11.63 4.28 -7.91
C VAL A 6 11.59 4.30 -9.45
N LEU A 7 11.19 3.21 -10.10
CA LEU A 7 11.07 3.13 -11.56
C LEU A 7 10.14 4.21 -12.11
N PHE A 8 8.96 4.36 -11.52
CA PHE A 8 7.91 5.23 -12.08
C PHE A 8 7.85 6.61 -11.44
N SER A 9 8.58 6.87 -10.37
CA SER A 9 8.60 8.19 -9.74
C SER A 9 9.46 9.19 -10.54
N GLN A 10 8.98 10.42 -10.57
CA GLN A 10 9.63 11.57 -11.22
C GLN A 10 10.33 12.47 -10.20
N ARG A 11 9.97 12.35 -8.92
CA ARG A 11 10.55 13.08 -7.79
C ARG A 11 11.39 12.16 -6.93
N ARG A 12 12.26 12.78 -6.14
CA ARG A 12 13.10 12.08 -5.17
C ARG A 12 12.23 11.53 -4.03
N LEU A 13 12.37 10.25 -3.72
CA LEU A 13 11.64 9.56 -2.66
C LEU A 13 12.46 9.48 -1.36
N ARG A 14 11.79 9.57 -0.21
CA ARG A 14 12.35 9.23 1.10
C ARG A 14 11.70 7.95 1.62
N PHE A 15 12.48 6.88 1.76
CA PHE A 15 11.99 5.63 2.32
C PHE A 15 12.26 5.55 3.83
N HIS A 16 11.22 5.23 4.59
CA HIS A 16 11.33 4.80 5.98
C HIS A 16 11.02 3.31 6.03
N ILE A 17 12.05 2.48 6.22
CA ILE A 17 11.97 1.02 6.17
C ILE A 17 12.02 0.49 7.59
N PHE A 18 10.98 -0.21 8.02
CA PHE A 18 10.97 -0.90 9.32
C PHE A 18 11.20 -2.38 9.09
N ALA A 19 12.22 -2.94 9.74
CA ALA A 19 12.60 -4.35 9.60
C ALA A 19 13.29 -4.86 10.88
N GLU A 20 13.32 -6.18 11.06
CA GLU A 20 14.15 -6.85 12.05
C GLU A 20 15.64 -6.52 11.84
N ASP A 21 16.40 -6.42 12.93
CA ASP A 21 17.78 -5.91 12.92
C ASP A 21 18.73 -6.70 12.00
N ASP A 22 18.53 -8.01 11.90
CA ASP A 22 19.30 -8.91 11.04
C ASP A 22 19.09 -8.64 9.54
N LEU A 23 17.96 -8.04 9.15
CA LEU A 23 17.67 -7.68 7.76
C LEU A 23 18.29 -6.35 7.33
N HIS A 24 18.75 -5.51 8.27
CA HIS A 24 19.18 -4.14 7.95
C HIS A 24 20.37 -4.12 6.99
N ALA A 25 21.37 -5.00 7.20
CA ALA A 25 22.53 -5.08 6.32
C ALA A 25 22.14 -5.49 4.89
N GLY A 26 21.22 -6.46 4.75
CA GLY A 26 20.70 -6.92 3.47
C GLY A 26 19.97 -5.80 2.70
N PHE A 27 19.16 -5.00 3.40
CA PHE A 27 18.50 -3.83 2.78
C PHE A 27 19.52 -2.81 2.28
N ARG A 28 20.55 -2.48 3.07
CA ARG A 28 21.58 -1.51 2.66
C ARG A 28 22.33 -2.00 1.44
N GLN A 29 22.84 -3.23 1.48
CA GLN A 29 23.57 -3.84 0.37
C GLN A 29 22.73 -3.87 -0.91
N ALA A 30 21.47 -4.32 -0.82
CA ALA A 30 20.58 -4.39 -1.96
C ALA A 30 20.31 -3.01 -2.58
N LEU A 31 20.02 -1.99 -1.77
CA LEU A 31 19.73 -0.64 -2.27
C LEU A 31 20.97 0.09 -2.80
N GLU A 32 22.14 -0.16 -2.20
CA GLU A 32 23.41 0.43 -2.62
C GLU A 32 23.97 -0.21 -3.89
N SER A 33 23.59 -1.44 -4.20
CA SER A 33 23.95 -2.12 -5.46
C SER A 33 23.22 -1.58 -6.69
N TRP A 34 22.18 -0.75 -6.54
CA TRP A 34 21.45 -0.22 -7.69
C TRP A 34 22.31 0.76 -8.50
N PRO A 35 22.07 0.92 -9.82
CA PRO A 35 22.79 1.90 -10.63
C PRO A 35 22.65 3.32 -10.07
N GLN A 36 23.71 4.14 -10.19
CA GLN A 36 23.78 5.50 -9.63
C GLN A 36 22.58 6.36 -10.04
N ARG A 37 22.12 6.21 -11.30
CA ARG A 37 20.94 6.89 -11.84
C ARG A 37 19.71 6.68 -10.96
N PHE A 38 19.46 5.46 -10.51
CA PHE A 38 18.31 5.13 -9.65
C PHE A 38 18.59 5.44 -8.18
N ARG A 39 19.83 5.25 -7.70
CA ARG A 39 20.21 5.62 -6.31
C ARG A 39 20.03 7.11 -6.04
N SER A 40 20.28 7.98 -7.03
CA SER A 40 20.08 9.42 -6.89
C SER A 40 18.60 9.82 -6.70
N LYS A 41 17.66 8.97 -7.14
CA LYS A 41 16.21 9.20 -7.02
C LYS A 41 15.65 8.93 -5.62
N PHE A 42 16.45 8.46 -4.66
CA PHE A 42 15.94 8.27 -3.31
C PHE A 42 16.99 8.48 -2.22
N ASN A 43 16.50 8.55 -1.00
CA ASN A 43 17.26 8.34 0.23
C ASN A 43 16.43 7.45 1.15
N TYR A 44 17.06 6.79 2.10
CA TYR A 44 16.38 5.85 2.95
C TYR A 44 16.93 5.84 4.38
N SER A 45 16.11 5.33 5.30
CA SER A 45 16.51 4.98 6.65
C SER A 45 15.88 3.65 7.01
N VAL A 46 16.68 2.78 7.63
CA VAL A 46 16.23 1.49 8.14
C VAL A 46 16.12 1.60 9.65
N TYR A 47 14.95 1.23 10.17
CA TYR A 47 14.58 1.32 11.57
C TYR A 47 14.30 -0.09 12.10
N PRO A 48 14.64 -0.37 13.37
CA PRO A 48 14.13 -1.54 14.05
C PRO A 48 12.60 -1.46 14.17
N ILE A 49 11.94 -2.61 14.10
CA ILE A 49 10.54 -2.73 14.50
C ILE A 49 10.43 -2.40 15.99
N SER A 50 9.51 -1.50 16.35
CA SER A 50 9.35 -1.05 17.72
C SER A 50 7.89 -0.85 18.08
N PHE A 51 7.52 -1.36 19.25
CA PHE A 51 6.21 -1.28 19.86
C PHE A 51 6.33 -0.75 21.30
N PRO A 52 5.26 -0.23 21.92
CA PRO A 52 5.26 0.13 23.33
C PRO A 52 5.74 -1.05 24.21
N SER A 53 6.67 -0.78 25.13
CA SER A 53 7.45 -1.80 25.85
C SER A 53 6.58 -2.85 26.54
N ASP A 54 5.50 -2.41 27.17
CA ASP A 54 4.70 -3.24 28.07
C ASP A 54 3.76 -4.19 27.30
N SER A 55 3.57 -3.94 26.00
CA SER A 55 2.62 -4.70 25.16
C SER A 55 3.24 -5.15 23.82
N ALA A 56 4.55 -5.04 23.67
CA ALA A 56 5.25 -5.31 22.41
C ALA A 56 4.98 -6.72 21.86
N ARG A 57 4.87 -7.72 22.73
CA ARG A 57 4.57 -9.11 22.32
C ARG A 57 3.16 -9.27 21.76
N GLU A 58 2.17 -8.56 22.32
CA GLU A 58 0.79 -8.62 21.86
C GLU A 58 0.67 -7.96 20.49
N TRP A 59 1.25 -6.77 20.32
CA TRP A 59 1.29 -6.07 19.03
C TRP A 59 2.01 -6.85 17.94
N LYS A 60 3.17 -7.45 18.27
CA LYS A 60 3.93 -8.28 17.31
C LYS A 60 3.16 -9.51 16.85
N ARG A 61 2.26 -10.07 17.67
CA ARG A 61 1.49 -11.28 17.34
C ARG A 61 0.09 -11.01 16.83
N LEU A 62 -0.32 -9.75 16.74
CA LEU A 62 -1.70 -9.35 16.45
C LEU A 62 -2.22 -9.89 15.11
N PHE A 63 -1.38 -9.94 14.07
CA PHE A 63 -1.76 -10.49 12.76
C PHE A 63 -0.56 -11.11 12.04
N LYS A 64 0.34 -10.26 11.55
CA LYS A 64 1.68 -10.65 11.05
C LYS A 64 2.73 -9.92 11.89
N PRO A 65 3.95 -10.47 12.04
CA PRO A 65 5.01 -9.96 12.93
C PRO A 65 5.29 -8.45 12.86
N CYS A 66 4.97 -7.79 11.75
CA CYS A 66 5.25 -6.37 11.51
C CYS A 66 4.02 -5.53 11.13
N ALA A 67 2.84 -6.14 10.93
CA ALA A 67 1.69 -5.45 10.34
C ALA A 67 1.20 -4.27 11.22
N SER A 68 1.15 -4.49 12.53
CA SER A 68 0.72 -3.49 13.51
C SER A 68 1.69 -2.32 13.66
N GLN A 69 2.92 -2.40 13.12
CA GLN A 69 3.89 -1.30 13.15
C GLN A 69 3.31 -0.01 12.56
N ARG A 70 2.42 -0.14 11.55
CA ARG A 70 1.76 1.00 10.90
C ARG A 70 0.99 1.90 11.86
N LEU A 71 0.40 1.32 12.91
CA LEU A 71 -0.37 2.05 13.93
C LEU A 71 0.53 2.98 14.77
N PHE A 72 1.82 2.64 14.88
CA PHE A 72 2.78 3.34 15.74
C PHE A 72 3.65 4.34 14.97
N LEU A 73 3.57 4.37 13.64
CA LEU A 73 4.30 5.35 12.83
C LEU A 73 4.12 6.81 13.30
N PRO A 74 2.92 7.29 13.70
CA PRO A 74 2.73 8.66 14.18
C PRO A 74 3.52 8.96 15.46
N LEU A 75 3.76 7.93 16.28
CA LEU A 75 4.44 8.03 17.56
C LEU A 75 5.96 7.90 17.43
N ILE A 76 6.43 7.18 16.41
CA ILE A 76 7.85 6.91 16.17
C ILE A 76 8.46 7.99 15.29
N LEU A 77 7.82 8.31 14.15
CA LEU A 77 8.30 9.30 13.19
C LEU A 77 7.79 10.71 13.54
N LYS A 78 8.13 11.19 14.74
CA LYS A 78 7.61 12.46 15.29
C LYS A 78 7.95 13.68 14.44
N GLN A 79 9.08 13.64 13.71
CA GLN A 79 9.56 14.73 12.84
C GLN A 79 9.07 14.62 11.39
N VAL A 80 8.22 13.62 11.08
CA VAL A 80 7.67 13.43 9.75
C VAL A 80 6.21 13.86 9.74
N ASP A 81 5.86 14.76 8.82
CA ASP A 81 4.53 15.36 8.75
C ASP A 81 3.50 14.45 8.08
N SER A 82 3.92 13.67 7.08
CA SER A 82 3.04 12.79 6.33
C SER A 82 3.81 11.61 5.74
N VAL A 83 3.13 10.48 5.57
CA VAL A 83 3.70 9.28 4.95
C VAL A 83 2.67 8.61 4.05
N LEU A 84 3.12 7.90 3.03
CA LEU A 84 2.35 6.86 2.38
C LEU A 84 2.83 5.52 2.95
N TYR A 85 2.02 4.89 3.79
CA TYR A 85 2.26 3.52 4.20
C TYR A 85 1.81 2.56 3.09
N VAL A 86 2.62 1.54 2.81
CA VAL A 86 2.26 0.43 1.92
C VAL A 86 2.72 -0.91 2.48
N ASP A 87 1.93 -1.97 2.27
CA ASP A 87 2.35 -3.34 2.54
C ASP A 87 3.50 -3.75 1.58
N THR A 88 4.31 -4.72 2.00
CA THR A 88 5.53 -5.12 1.27
C THR A 88 5.27 -5.78 -0.08
N ASP A 89 4.07 -6.33 -0.26
CA ASP A 89 3.54 -6.93 -1.49
C ASP A 89 2.74 -5.92 -2.35
N VAL A 90 2.98 -4.62 -2.16
CA VAL A 90 2.46 -3.57 -3.05
C VAL A 90 3.44 -3.29 -4.20
N LEU A 91 2.89 -3.05 -5.40
CA LEU A 91 3.60 -2.59 -6.59
C LEU A 91 2.92 -1.36 -7.17
N PHE A 92 3.71 -0.31 -7.45
CA PHE A 92 3.24 0.86 -8.16
C PHE A 92 3.28 0.62 -9.67
N LEU A 93 2.20 0.92 -10.38
CA LEU A 93 2.14 0.88 -11.86
C LEU A 93 2.11 2.29 -12.47
N ARG A 94 2.20 3.31 -11.62
CA ARG A 94 2.27 4.74 -11.94
C ARG A 94 3.08 5.49 -10.88
N PRO A 95 3.43 6.77 -11.12
CA PRO A 95 4.19 7.58 -10.18
C PRO A 95 3.55 7.64 -8.78
N VAL A 96 4.35 7.53 -7.71
CA VAL A 96 3.90 7.58 -6.30
C VAL A 96 3.33 8.94 -5.94
N GLU A 97 3.80 9.98 -6.62
CA GLU A 97 3.37 11.37 -6.50
C GLU A 97 1.88 11.52 -6.72
N ASP A 98 1.28 10.66 -7.53
CA ASP A 98 -0.13 10.76 -7.86
C ASP A 98 -1.02 10.35 -6.67
N VAL A 99 -0.66 9.31 -5.92
CA VAL A 99 -1.35 8.99 -4.66
C VAL A 99 -0.97 9.99 -3.56
N TRP A 100 0.27 10.46 -3.55
CA TRP A 100 0.70 11.50 -2.61
C TRP A 100 -0.10 12.80 -2.76
N SER A 101 -0.52 13.13 -3.98
CA SER A 101 -1.31 14.34 -4.30
C SER A 101 -2.64 14.42 -3.56
N PHE A 102 -3.18 13.31 -3.05
CA PHE A 102 -4.39 13.34 -2.23
C PHE A 102 -4.21 14.11 -0.92
N LEU A 103 -2.99 14.26 -0.39
CA LEU A 103 -2.75 15.06 0.82
C LEU A 103 -3.21 16.51 0.66
N SER A 104 -3.00 17.12 -0.52
CA SER A 104 -3.45 18.50 -0.77
C SER A 104 -4.96 18.60 -0.97
N ARG A 105 -5.66 17.46 -1.10
CA ARG A 105 -7.12 17.38 -1.22
C ARG A 105 -7.80 17.11 0.12
N PHE A 106 -7.05 16.87 1.20
CA PHE A 106 -7.64 16.64 2.52
C PHE A 106 -8.35 17.91 2.98
N ASN A 107 -9.63 17.76 3.36
CA ASN A 107 -10.34 18.81 4.09
C ASN A 107 -9.74 18.99 5.51
N SER A 108 -10.25 19.93 6.30
CA SER A 108 -9.72 20.22 7.65
C SER A 108 -9.77 19.03 8.62
N SER A 109 -10.68 18.09 8.42
CA SER A 109 -10.91 16.96 9.33
C SER A 109 -10.17 15.69 8.93
N GLN A 110 -9.83 15.54 7.65
CA GLN A 110 -9.20 14.34 7.11
C GLN A 110 -7.75 14.20 7.56
N VAL A 111 -7.41 13.00 8.03
CA VAL A 111 -6.08 12.63 8.53
C VAL A 111 -5.48 11.46 7.75
N ALA A 112 -6.29 10.71 7.00
CA ALA A 112 -5.82 9.61 6.19
C ALA A 112 -6.63 9.43 4.90
N ALA A 113 -6.08 8.69 3.93
CA ALA A 113 -6.79 8.21 2.76
C ALA A 113 -6.53 6.73 2.50
N MET A 114 -7.60 5.98 2.22
CA MET A 114 -7.60 4.52 2.06
C MET A 114 -8.66 4.09 1.05
N ALA A 115 -8.47 2.91 0.44
CA ALA A 115 -9.46 2.31 -0.44
C ALA A 115 -10.42 1.40 0.35
N PRO A 116 -11.67 1.19 -0.13
CA PRO A 116 -12.55 0.18 0.43
C PRO A 116 -11.90 -1.21 0.46
N GLU A 117 -12.26 -2.03 1.44
CA GLU A 117 -11.84 -3.43 1.46
C GLU A 117 -12.57 -4.20 0.34
N HIS A 118 -13.84 -3.91 0.08
CA HIS A 118 -14.58 -4.45 -1.07
C HIS A 118 -15.46 -3.39 -1.72
N GLU A 119 -15.63 -3.49 -3.04
CA GLU A 119 -16.55 -2.64 -3.81
C GLU A 119 -18.01 -3.14 -3.73
N GLU A 120 -18.20 -4.46 -3.62
CA GLU A 120 -19.51 -5.11 -3.63
C GLU A 120 -19.86 -5.69 -2.24
N PRO A 121 -20.84 -5.11 -1.52
CA PRO A 121 -21.30 -5.62 -0.23
C PRO A 121 -21.66 -7.11 -0.23
N HIS A 122 -22.27 -7.67 -1.29
CA HIS A 122 -22.70 -9.07 -1.27
C HIS A 122 -21.54 -10.07 -1.11
N ILE A 123 -20.31 -9.66 -1.45
CA ILE A 123 -19.10 -10.48 -1.31
C ILE A 123 -18.15 -9.96 -0.22
N GLY A 124 -18.45 -8.81 0.39
CA GLY A 124 -17.59 -8.14 1.35
C GLY A 124 -17.43 -8.90 2.67
N TRP A 125 -16.21 -8.95 3.18
CA TRP A 125 -15.92 -9.64 4.44
C TRP A 125 -16.53 -8.91 5.64
N TYR A 126 -16.33 -7.58 5.75
CA TYR A 126 -16.73 -6.80 6.92
C TYR A 126 -18.24 -6.87 7.18
N ASN A 127 -19.06 -6.61 6.16
CA ASN A 127 -20.52 -6.60 6.32
C ASN A 127 -21.14 -7.99 6.51
N ARG A 128 -20.41 -9.07 6.24
CA ARG A 128 -20.90 -10.44 6.40
C ARG A 128 -20.43 -11.09 7.70
N PHE A 129 -19.23 -10.75 8.15
CA PHE A 129 -18.53 -11.52 9.18
C PHE A 129 -17.96 -10.69 10.33
N ALA A 130 -17.78 -9.37 10.18
CA ALA A 130 -17.19 -8.58 11.25
C ALA A 130 -18.10 -8.54 12.47
N ARG A 131 -17.51 -8.74 13.66
CA ARG A 131 -18.20 -8.68 14.96
C ARG A 131 -17.77 -7.45 15.77
N HIS A 132 -17.35 -6.42 15.06
CA HIS A 132 -16.90 -5.15 15.61
C HIS A 132 -17.29 -4.02 14.63
N PRO A 133 -17.31 -2.75 15.08
CA PRO A 133 -17.57 -1.63 14.20
C PRO A 133 -16.54 -1.55 13.06
N TYR A 134 -16.96 -1.10 11.88
CA TYR A 134 -16.08 -0.91 10.74
C TYR A 134 -16.50 0.29 9.89
N TYR A 135 -15.57 0.84 9.10
CA TYR A 135 -15.83 2.04 8.34
C TYR A 135 -16.78 1.79 7.16
N GLY A 136 -17.75 2.68 6.98
CA GLY A 136 -18.64 2.65 5.82
C GLY A 136 -19.43 1.35 5.68
N LYS A 137 -19.62 0.90 4.44
CA LYS A 137 -20.44 -0.29 4.13
C LYS A 137 -19.64 -1.58 4.11
N THR A 138 -18.39 -1.52 3.69
CA THR A 138 -17.58 -2.70 3.37
C THR A 138 -16.22 -2.70 4.08
N GLY A 139 -15.98 -1.75 4.99
CA GLY A 139 -14.67 -1.54 5.60
C GLY A 139 -13.64 -0.96 4.62
N VAL A 140 -12.45 -0.69 5.12
CA VAL A 140 -11.29 -0.20 4.35
C VAL A 140 -10.10 -1.14 4.46
N ASN A 141 -9.33 -1.23 3.38
CA ASN A 141 -8.10 -2.01 3.36
C ASN A 141 -6.90 -1.13 3.72
N SER A 142 -6.05 -1.63 4.61
CA SER A 142 -4.92 -0.88 5.16
C SER A 142 -3.59 -1.06 4.44
N GLY A 143 -3.54 -1.89 3.40
CA GLY A 143 -2.30 -2.15 2.66
C GLY A 143 -1.79 -0.97 1.83
N VAL A 144 -2.62 0.04 1.60
CA VAL A 144 -2.21 1.35 1.06
C VAL A 144 -2.92 2.43 1.88
N MET A 145 -2.16 3.19 2.65
CA MET A 145 -2.71 4.21 3.55
C MET A 145 -1.86 5.48 3.49
N LEU A 146 -2.44 6.55 2.94
CA LEU A 146 -1.84 7.88 3.00
C LEU A 146 -2.19 8.49 4.35
N MET A 147 -1.21 9.04 5.06
CA MET A 147 -1.35 9.49 6.45
C MET A 147 -0.81 10.90 6.60
N ASN A 148 -1.63 11.82 7.12
CA ASN A 148 -1.16 13.09 7.67
C ASN A 148 -0.84 12.88 9.15
N MET A 149 0.44 12.65 9.43
CA MET A 149 0.94 12.23 10.74
C MET A 149 0.81 13.34 11.78
N THR A 150 0.99 14.60 11.37
CA THR A 150 0.80 15.75 12.26
C THR A 150 -0.66 15.82 12.72
N ARG A 151 -1.62 15.72 11.80
CA ARG A 151 -3.04 15.72 12.17
C ARG A 151 -3.44 14.49 12.99
N ILE A 152 -2.87 13.31 12.72
CA ILE A 152 -3.15 12.11 13.53
C ILE A 152 -2.69 12.31 14.98
N ARG A 153 -1.51 12.92 15.20
CA ARG A 153 -1.01 13.25 16.55
C ARG A 153 -1.88 14.30 17.26
N ASP A 154 -2.37 15.28 16.52
CA ASP A 154 -3.08 16.44 17.09
C ASP A 154 -4.57 16.19 17.31
N LYS A 155 -5.18 15.28 16.54
CA LYS A 155 -6.61 14.97 16.63
C LYS A 155 -6.96 14.21 17.92
N HIS A 156 -8.12 14.54 18.46
CA HIS A 156 -8.82 13.72 19.44
C HIS A 156 -9.90 12.93 18.69
N PHE A 157 -9.94 11.62 18.90
CA PHE A 157 -10.78 10.67 18.20
C PHE A 157 -11.93 10.24 19.10
N LYS A 158 -13.14 10.34 18.55
CA LYS A 158 -14.33 9.73 19.13
C LYS A 158 -14.14 8.22 19.22
N ASN A 159 -14.68 7.64 20.27
CA ASN A 159 -14.53 6.22 20.57
C ASN A 159 -15.74 5.74 21.38
N ASP A 160 -15.87 4.43 21.53
CA ASP A 160 -16.92 3.79 22.32
C ASP A 160 -16.35 3.12 23.59
N LEU A 161 -15.18 3.58 24.04
CA LEU A 161 -14.54 3.15 25.28
C LEU A 161 -14.93 4.08 26.44
N THR A 162 -14.98 5.39 26.18
CA THR A 162 -15.29 6.42 27.18
C THR A 162 -16.10 7.57 26.56
N ALA A 163 -16.63 8.46 27.40
CA ALA A 163 -17.33 9.66 26.94
C ALA A 163 -16.38 10.78 26.44
N VAL A 164 -15.07 10.61 26.59
CA VAL A 164 -14.06 11.61 26.22
C VAL A 164 -13.33 11.17 24.95
N ASP A 165 -13.10 12.11 24.04
CA ASP A 165 -12.30 11.87 22.84
C ASP A 165 -10.83 11.66 23.22
N LEU A 166 -10.19 10.64 22.65
CA LEU A 166 -8.85 10.22 23.02
C LEU A 166 -7.84 10.54 21.91
N LYS A 167 -6.59 10.83 22.28
CA LYS A 167 -5.50 10.91 21.30
C LYS A 167 -5.22 9.54 20.69
N TRP A 168 -4.61 9.53 19.51
CA TRP A 168 -4.25 8.28 18.81
C TRP A 168 -3.48 7.31 19.71
N ALA A 169 -2.46 7.78 20.43
CA ALA A 169 -1.64 6.94 21.32
C ALA A 169 -2.45 6.29 22.44
N ASP A 170 -3.37 7.03 23.04
CA ASP A 170 -4.16 6.61 24.20
C ASP A 170 -5.30 5.67 23.79
N LEU A 171 -5.66 5.65 22.51
CA LEU A 171 -6.76 4.87 21.97
C LEU A 171 -6.37 3.41 21.64
N LEU A 172 -5.14 3.17 21.19
CA LEU A 172 -4.73 1.88 20.61
C LEU A 172 -4.84 0.71 21.59
N MET A 173 -4.27 0.84 22.80
CA MET A 173 -4.27 -0.24 23.80
C MET A 173 -5.67 -0.57 24.33
N PRO A 174 -6.49 0.42 24.75
CA PRO A 174 -7.86 0.17 25.15
C PRO A 174 -8.71 -0.49 24.06
N LEU A 175 -8.59 -0.06 22.79
CA LEU A 175 -9.29 -0.70 21.68
C LEU A 175 -8.83 -2.15 21.50
N LEU A 176 -7.52 -2.40 21.51
CA LEU A 176 -7.00 -3.76 21.41
C LEU A 176 -7.56 -4.64 22.52
N HIS A 177 -7.51 -4.19 23.78
CA HIS A 177 -8.05 -4.96 24.90
C HIS A 177 -9.54 -5.28 24.76
N LYS A 178 -10.34 -4.30 24.31
CA LYS A 178 -11.78 -4.48 24.10
C LYS A 178 -12.09 -5.45 22.96
N TYR A 179 -11.37 -5.37 21.85
CA TYR A 179 -11.74 -6.06 20.62
C TYR A 179 -10.85 -7.25 20.25
N LYS A 180 -9.79 -7.57 20.98
CA LYS A 180 -8.83 -8.64 20.63
C LYS A 180 -9.44 -10.01 20.33
N LEU A 181 -10.62 -10.32 20.87
CA LEU A 181 -11.33 -11.58 20.60
C LEU A 181 -12.23 -11.52 19.36
N ASN A 182 -12.52 -10.34 18.83
CA ASN A 182 -13.43 -10.11 17.71
C ASN A 182 -12.71 -9.61 16.44
N ILE A 183 -11.49 -9.07 16.56
CA ILE A 183 -10.68 -8.64 15.40
C ILE A 183 -10.00 -9.83 14.73
N THR A 184 -10.24 -10.00 13.44
CA THR A 184 -9.68 -11.08 12.61
C THR A 184 -8.46 -10.59 11.83
N TRP A 185 -8.49 -9.34 11.36
CA TRP A 185 -7.41 -8.68 10.60
C TRP A 185 -6.57 -7.74 11.46
N GLY A 186 -6.69 -7.85 12.79
CA GLY A 186 -5.79 -7.22 13.74
C GLY A 186 -5.74 -5.71 13.61
N ASP A 187 -4.60 -5.19 13.16
CA ASP A 187 -4.35 -3.75 13.01
C ASP A 187 -5.29 -3.06 12.01
N GLN A 188 -5.69 -3.76 10.94
CA GLN A 188 -6.66 -3.22 9.99
C GLN A 188 -8.04 -3.02 10.63
N ASP A 189 -8.45 -3.95 11.50
CA ASP A 189 -9.74 -3.87 12.19
C ASP A 189 -9.75 -2.72 13.19
N LEU A 190 -8.64 -2.48 13.88
CA LEU A 190 -8.49 -1.30 14.74
C LEU A 190 -8.64 0.00 13.95
N LEU A 191 -8.01 0.12 12.77
CA LEU A 191 -8.22 1.28 11.88
C LEU A 191 -9.69 1.43 11.48
N ASN A 192 -10.35 0.33 11.11
CA ASN A 192 -11.77 0.32 10.75
C ASN A 192 -12.67 0.76 11.90
N ILE A 193 -12.39 0.34 13.14
CA ILE A 193 -13.12 0.76 14.34
C ILE A 193 -12.91 2.27 14.60
N ILE A 194 -11.67 2.75 14.51
CA ILE A 194 -11.36 4.17 14.72
C ILE A 194 -12.11 5.04 13.70
N PHE A 195 -12.05 4.68 12.41
CA PHE A 195 -12.73 5.46 11.38
C PHE A 195 -14.25 5.25 11.36
N HIS A 196 -14.78 4.13 11.88
CA HIS A 196 -16.22 3.98 12.10
C HIS A 196 -16.79 5.10 12.98
N HIS A 197 -16.09 5.42 14.08
CA HIS A 197 -16.50 6.48 15.00
C HIS A 197 -16.10 7.89 14.53
N ASN A 198 -15.19 8.00 13.56
CA ASN A 198 -14.67 9.26 13.03
C ASN A 198 -14.68 9.28 11.49
N PRO A 199 -15.84 9.07 10.84
CA PRO A 199 -15.88 8.85 9.40
C PRO A 199 -15.41 10.08 8.60
N GLU A 200 -15.56 11.28 9.16
CA GLU A 200 -15.10 12.53 8.56
C GLU A 200 -13.57 12.65 8.49
N SER A 201 -12.84 11.78 9.20
CA SER A 201 -11.39 11.77 9.26
C SER A 201 -10.73 11.04 8.10
N LEU A 202 -11.51 10.36 7.26
CA LEU A 202 -11.00 9.54 6.17
C LEU A 202 -11.41 10.10 4.81
N LEU A 203 -10.47 10.15 3.88
CA LEU A 203 -10.75 10.31 2.46
C LEU A 203 -10.78 8.92 1.81
N LEU A 204 -11.93 8.51 1.27
CA LEU A 204 -11.99 7.31 0.45
C LEU A 204 -11.36 7.57 -0.92
N ILE A 205 -10.42 6.72 -1.31
CA ILE A 205 -9.86 6.66 -2.67
C ILE A 205 -10.39 5.41 -3.38
N GLU A 206 -10.44 5.46 -4.71
CA GLU A 206 -11.01 4.39 -5.52
C GLU A 206 -10.16 3.11 -5.51
N CYS A 207 -10.79 1.94 -5.74
CA CYS A 207 -10.17 0.61 -5.70
C CYS A 207 -8.92 0.42 -6.59
N HIS A 208 -8.76 1.14 -7.69
CA HIS A 208 -7.53 1.06 -8.51
C HIS A 208 -6.26 1.55 -7.80
N TRP A 209 -6.39 2.29 -6.68
CA TRP A 209 -5.30 2.71 -5.80
C TRP A 209 -4.91 1.67 -4.75
N ASN A 210 -5.62 0.54 -4.69
CA ASN A 210 -5.28 -0.61 -3.85
C ASN A 210 -5.89 -1.87 -4.48
N TYR A 211 -5.50 -2.17 -5.72
CA TYR A 211 -6.13 -3.23 -6.50
C TYR A 211 -5.63 -4.61 -6.06
N ARG A 212 -6.54 -5.41 -5.50
CA ARG A 212 -6.30 -6.74 -4.94
C ARG A 212 -6.91 -7.84 -5.81
N PRO A 213 -6.54 -9.13 -5.61
CA PRO A 213 -7.20 -10.25 -6.27
C PRO A 213 -8.71 -10.25 -6.04
N ASP A 214 -9.16 -9.81 -4.86
CA ASP A 214 -10.56 -9.69 -4.48
C ASP A 214 -11.38 -8.86 -5.48
N HIS A 215 -10.73 -8.03 -6.31
CA HIS A 215 -11.40 -7.25 -7.37
C HIS A 215 -11.63 -7.98 -8.69
N CYS A 216 -11.07 -9.19 -8.86
CA CYS A 216 -11.23 -9.97 -10.09
C CYS A 216 -11.38 -11.48 -9.90
N ILE A 217 -11.21 -12.03 -8.70
CA ILE A 217 -11.29 -13.49 -8.45
C ILE A 217 -12.65 -14.11 -8.79
N TYR A 218 -13.74 -13.31 -8.76
CA TYR A 218 -15.11 -13.75 -9.08
C TYR A 218 -15.71 -12.99 -10.28
N GLY A 219 -14.85 -12.37 -11.10
CA GLY A 219 -15.25 -11.36 -12.07
C GLY A 219 -14.83 -9.96 -11.60
N SER A 220 -14.69 -9.05 -12.56
CA SER A 220 -14.25 -7.68 -12.29
C SER A 220 -15.34 -6.92 -11.53
N ASN A 221 -14.97 -6.29 -10.41
CA ASN A 221 -15.87 -5.47 -9.60
C ASN A 221 -15.29 -4.08 -9.28
N CYS A 222 -14.17 -3.71 -9.90
CA CYS A 222 -13.52 -2.42 -9.70
C CYS A 222 -13.63 -1.56 -10.96
N ILE A 223 -14.72 -0.78 -11.06
CA ILE A 223 -15.04 0.05 -12.24
C ILE A 223 -13.92 1.04 -12.55
N SER A 224 -13.31 1.65 -11.53
CA SER A 224 -12.20 2.59 -11.72
C SER A 224 -10.99 1.95 -12.42
N ALA A 225 -10.68 0.69 -12.13
CA ALA A 225 -9.59 -0.05 -12.78
C ALA A 225 -9.93 -0.46 -14.22
N GLU A 226 -11.18 -0.78 -14.52
CA GLU A 226 -11.62 -1.03 -15.90
C GLU A 226 -11.47 0.22 -16.77
N GLN A 227 -11.91 1.37 -16.23
CA GLN A 227 -11.89 2.65 -16.91
C GLN A 227 -10.47 3.21 -17.04
N ASN A 228 -9.63 3.08 -16.02
CA ASN A 228 -8.37 3.82 -15.94
C ASN A 228 -7.11 2.94 -15.87
N GLY A 229 -7.29 1.63 -15.67
CA GLY A 229 -6.20 0.70 -15.35
C GLY A 229 -5.87 0.68 -13.86
N VAL A 230 -5.11 -0.32 -13.45
CA VAL A 230 -4.60 -0.44 -12.08
C VAL A 230 -3.50 0.57 -11.84
N TYR A 231 -3.56 1.30 -10.73
CA TYR A 231 -2.56 2.30 -10.35
C TYR A 231 -1.58 1.75 -9.32
N ILE A 232 -2.12 1.06 -8.32
CA ILE A 232 -1.35 0.36 -7.29
C ILE A 232 -1.91 -1.05 -7.20
N LEU A 233 -1.04 -2.03 -7.43
CA LEU A 233 -1.35 -3.45 -7.39
C LEU A 233 -0.91 -4.00 -6.03
N HIS A 234 -1.81 -4.68 -5.32
CA HIS A 234 -1.56 -5.24 -4.00
C HIS A 234 -1.71 -6.76 -4.05
N GLY A 235 -0.60 -7.47 -3.85
CA GLY A 235 -0.48 -8.92 -3.93
C GLY A 235 -0.91 -9.68 -2.66
N ASN A 236 -1.94 -9.21 -1.95
CA ASN A 236 -2.41 -9.84 -0.72
C ASN A 236 -2.75 -11.33 -0.94
N ARG A 237 -2.79 -12.10 0.16
CA ARG A 237 -2.96 -13.57 0.16
C ARG A 237 -1.79 -14.33 -0.47
N GLY A 238 -0.66 -13.67 -0.70
CA GLY A 238 0.57 -14.30 -1.18
C GLY A 238 0.56 -14.63 -2.67
N VAL A 239 -0.30 -13.97 -3.46
CA VAL A 239 -0.54 -14.32 -4.87
C VAL A 239 0.65 -14.08 -5.80
N TYR A 240 1.70 -13.40 -5.33
CA TYR A 240 2.96 -13.29 -6.06
C TYR A 240 3.83 -14.55 -5.95
N HIS A 241 3.51 -15.44 -5.02
CA HIS A 241 4.32 -16.60 -4.65
C HIS A 241 3.56 -17.93 -4.75
N ASP A 242 2.31 -17.90 -5.22
CA ASP A 242 1.53 -19.09 -5.55
C ASP A 242 1.01 -19.03 -6.99
N ASP A 243 0.28 -20.07 -7.41
CA ASP A 243 -0.26 -20.21 -8.76
C ASP A 243 -1.75 -19.85 -8.85
N LYS A 244 -2.33 -19.25 -7.79
CA LYS A 244 -3.78 -18.97 -7.76
C LYS A 244 -4.16 -17.80 -8.65
N GLN A 245 -3.29 -16.80 -8.77
CA GLN A 245 -3.53 -15.61 -9.59
C GLN A 245 -2.33 -15.30 -10.48
N PRO A 246 -2.17 -16.04 -11.61
CA PRO A 246 -1.02 -15.89 -12.50
C PRO A 246 -0.80 -14.47 -13.02
N ALA A 247 -1.87 -13.70 -13.27
CA ALA A 247 -1.77 -12.29 -13.68
C ALA A 247 -1.03 -11.41 -12.65
N PHE A 248 -1.30 -11.59 -11.36
CA PHE A 248 -0.62 -10.85 -10.28
C PHE A 248 0.86 -11.21 -10.23
N ARG A 249 1.15 -12.52 -10.25
CA ARG A 249 2.52 -13.04 -10.30
C ARG A 249 3.28 -12.57 -11.54
N ALA A 250 2.63 -12.50 -12.70
CA ALA A 250 3.24 -12.03 -13.94
C ALA A 250 3.74 -10.58 -13.82
N VAL A 251 2.92 -9.69 -13.25
CA VAL A 251 3.33 -8.28 -13.01
C VAL A 251 4.47 -8.20 -12.00
N TYR A 252 4.39 -8.96 -10.90
CA TYR A 252 5.45 -9.02 -9.90
C TYR A 252 6.78 -9.51 -10.48
N ASP A 253 6.76 -10.62 -11.22
CA ASP A 253 7.94 -11.19 -11.85
C ASP A 253 8.55 -10.23 -12.88
N ALA A 254 7.72 -9.61 -13.72
CA ALA A 254 8.19 -8.65 -14.72
C ALA A 254 8.96 -7.50 -14.08
N ILE A 255 8.40 -6.88 -13.04
CA ILE A 255 9.08 -5.78 -12.31
C ILE A 255 10.32 -6.28 -11.57
N LYS A 256 10.24 -7.45 -10.91
CA LYS A 256 11.36 -8.03 -10.15
C LYS A 256 12.54 -8.32 -11.07
N GLN A 257 12.29 -8.91 -12.23
CA GLN A 257 13.32 -9.38 -13.16
C GLN A 257 13.86 -8.28 -14.09
N PHE A 258 13.08 -7.23 -14.37
CA PHE A 258 13.47 -6.15 -15.27
C PHE A 258 14.81 -5.48 -14.88
N PRO A 259 15.89 -5.61 -15.67
CA PRO A 259 17.14 -4.92 -15.39
C PRO A 259 16.96 -3.40 -15.51
N LEU A 260 17.43 -2.64 -14.52
CA LEU A 260 17.15 -1.20 -14.41
C LEU A 260 17.71 -0.37 -15.58
N ASP A 261 18.74 -0.87 -16.26
CA ASP A 261 19.41 -0.20 -17.39
C ASP A 261 18.90 -0.65 -18.77
N GLU A 262 17.90 -1.53 -18.83
CA GLU A 262 17.30 -1.97 -20.10
C GLU A 262 16.19 -1.03 -20.59
N ASP A 263 15.84 -1.21 -21.86
CA ASP A 263 14.70 -0.56 -22.49
C ASP A 263 13.39 -1.04 -21.83
N PRO A 264 12.61 -0.17 -21.16
CA PRO A 264 11.42 -0.58 -20.42
C PRO A 264 10.29 -1.08 -21.33
N VAL A 265 10.26 -0.73 -22.61
CA VAL A 265 9.25 -1.29 -23.54
C VAL A 265 9.55 -2.76 -23.82
N ARG A 266 10.79 -3.08 -24.23
CA ARG A 266 11.22 -4.43 -24.59
C ARG A 266 11.48 -5.34 -23.38
N GLY A 267 12.01 -4.80 -22.29
CA GLY A 267 12.42 -5.56 -21.11
C GLY A 267 11.33 -5.72 -20.04
N LEU A 268 10.30 -4.85 -20.04
CA LEU A 268 9.23 -4.90 -19.04
C LEU A 268 7.84 -5.07 -19.66
N LEU A 269 7.43 -4.16 -20.54
CA LEU A 269 6.03 -4.10 -21.00
C LEU A 269 5.65 -5.25 -21.94
N LEU A 270 6.39 -5.45 -23.03
CA LEU A 270 6.06 -6.47 -24.03
C LEU A 270 6.10 -7.90 -23.46
N PRO A 271 7.12 -8.31 -22.67
CA PRO A 271 7.13 -9.64 -22.07
C PRO A 271 5.97 -9.85 -21.09
N LEU A 272 5.60 -8.82 -20.34
CA LEU A 272 4.45 -8.88 -19.44
C LEU A 272 3.15 -9.07 -20.21
N GLU A 273 2.93 -8.29 -21.27
CA GLU A 273 1.73 -8.42 -22.11
C GLU A 273 1.59 -9.82 -22.71
N GLU A 274 2.69 -10.42 -23.14
CA GLU A 274 2.70 -11.78 -23.65
C GLU A 274 2.38 -12.80 -22.53
N LYS A 275 3.03 -12.69 -21.37
CA LYS A 275 2.78 -13.58 -20.22
C LYS A 275 1.33 -13.50 -19.71
N LEU A 276 0.70 -12.33 -19.79
CA LEU A 276 -0.71 -12.15 -19.42
C LEU A 276 -1.67 -12.81 -20.41
N LYS A 277 -1.24 -13.15 -21.64
CA LYS A 277 -2.14 -13.78 -22.62
C LYS A 277 -2.51 -15.22 -22.26
N SER A 278 -1.63 -15.93 -21.55
CA SER A 278 -1.80 -17.32 -21.16
C SER A 278 -2.61 -17.53 -19.88
N ASP A 279 -3.04 -16.47 -19.19
CA ASP A 279 -3.86 -16.59 -17.98
C ASP A 279 -5.35 -16.65 -18.32
N HIS A 280 -5.99 -17.78 -18.00
CA HIS A 280 -7.41 -18.03 -18.26
C HIS A 280 -8.31 -17.84 -17.02
N THR A 281 -7.75 -17.45 -15.87
CA THR A 281 -8.51 -17.08 -14.67
C THR A 281 -9.38 -15.84 -14.91
N TYR A 282 -10.32 -15.53 -14.01
CA TYR A 282 -11.11 -14.29 -14.12
C TYR A 282 -10.23 -13.03 -14.10
N CYS A 283 -9.16 -13.02 -13.30
CA CYS A 283 -8.16 -11.95 -13.31
C CYS A 283 -7.41 -11.90 -14.65
N GLY A 284 -7.03 -13.05 -15.21
CA GLY A 284 -6.42 -13.16 -16.54
C GLY A 284 -7.31 -12.62 -17.67
N ARG A 285 -8.63 -12.85 -17.62
CA ARG A 285 -9.59 -12.25 -18.56
C ARG A 285 -9.63 -10.73 -18.48
N SER A 286 -9.32 -10.18 -17.31
CA SER A 286 -9.21 -8.73 -17.07
C SER A 286 -7.80 -8.18 -17.33
N ARG A 287 -6.90 -8.94 -17.97
CA ARG A 287 -5.47 -8.58 -18.16
C ARG A 287 -5.17 -7.15 -18.62
N LEU A 288 -6.07 -6.54 -19.39
CA LEU A 288 -5.90 -5.18 -19.89
C LEU A 288 -5.81 -4.15 -18.76
N VAL A 289 -6.47 -4.36 -17.62
CA VAL A 289 -6.41 -3.39 -16.50
C VAL A 289 -5.01 -3.27 -15.93
N PHE A 290 -4.22 -4.36 -15.95
CA PHE A 290 -2.85 -4.38 -15.41
C PHE A 290 -1.86 -3.60 -16.28
N THR A 291 -2.08 -3.54 -17.60
CA THR A 291 -1.15 -2.88 -18.53
C THR A 291 -1.62 -1.50 -18.99
N LYS A 292 -2.91 -1.19 -18.90
CA LYS A 292 -3.50 0.07 -19.39
C LYS A 292 -2.77 1.32 -18.87
N ARG A 293 -2.62 1.45 -17.55
CA ARG A 293 -1.87 2.57 -16.95
C ARG A 293 -0.36 2.37 -17.06
N LEU A 294 0.11 1.14 -16.89
CA LEU A 294 1.54 0.80 -16.96
C LEU A 294 2.18 1.23 -18.29
N ARG A 295 1.48 1.09 -19.43
CA ARG A 295 1.95 1.56 -20.75
C ARG A 295 2.36 3.03 -20.75
N GLN A 296 1.57 3.88 -20.09
CA GLN A 296 1.85 5.31 -19.99
C GLN A 296 3.08 5.54 -19.11
N SER A 297 3.16 4.88 -17.96
CA SER A 297 4.33 4.95 -17.05
C SER A 297 5.62 4.46 -17.72
N VAL A 298 5.55 3.40 -18.53
CA VAL A 298 6.67 2.87 -19.31
C VAL A 298 7.09 3.83 -20.41
N THR A 299 6.14 4.49 -21.07
CA THR A 299 6.45 5.49 -22.10
C THR A 299 7.17 6.71 -21.51
N GLU A 300 6.76 7.18 -20.33
CA GLU A 300 7.48 8.26 -19.64
C GLU A 300 8.88 7.80 -19.16
N LEU A 301 8.99 6.57 -18.63
CA LEU A 301 10.28 6.00 -18.26
C LEU A 301 11.24 5.86 -19.47
N GLN A 302 10.71 5.50 -20.65
CA GLN A 302 11.47 5.44 -21.89
C GLN A 302 12.03 6.82 -22.26
N LYS A 303 11.20 7.87 -22.21
CA LYS A 303 11.64 9.24 -22.51
C LYS A 303 12.78 9.67 -21.60
N ASP A 304 12.70 9.34 -20.31
CA ASP A 304 13.78 9.62 -19.36
C ASP A 304 15.04 8.81 -19.67
N HIS A 305 14.89 7.54 -20.08
CA HIS A 305 15.99 6.68 -20.50
C HIS A 305 16.72 7.25 -21.73
N ASP A 306 15.97 7.63 -22.77
CA ASP A 306 16.54 8.20 -23.99
C ASP A 306 17.24 9.54 -23.74
N ARG A 307 16.68 10.40 -22.88
CA ARG A 307 17.32 11.65 -22.45
C ARG A 307 18.64 11.42 -21.73
N SER A 308 18.70 10.42 -20.85
CA SER A 308 19.91 10.11 -20.09
C SER A 308 21.03 9.63 -21.03
N ARG A 309 20.72 8.74 -21.98
CA ARG A 309 21.70 8.25 -22.97
C ARG A 309 22.24 9.34 -23.88
N ARG A 310 21.43 10.34 -24.23
CA ARG A 310 21.88 11.49 -25.03
C ARG A 310 22.80 12.45 -24.26
N ALA A 311 22.75 12.46 -22.93
CA ALA A 311 23.62 13.30 -22.10
C ALA A 311 25.00 12.67 -21.83
N GLU A 312 25.15 11.37 -22.14
CA GLU A 312 26.39 10.60 -21.98
C GLU A 312 27.25 10.54 -23.27
N VAL A 313 26.73 11.07 -24.39
CA VAL A 313 27.40 11.15 -25.72
C VAL A 313 27.83 12.59 -25.98
#